data_AF-A0A9X8YN55-F1
#
_entry.id   AF-A0A9X8YN55-F1
#
_cell.length_a   1.000
_cell.length_b   1.000
_cell.length_c   1.000
_cell.angle_alpha   90.00
_cell.angle_beta   90.00
_cell.angle_gamma   90.00
#
_symmetry.space_group_name_H-M   'P 1'
#
loop_
_entity.id
_entity.type
_entity.pdbx_description
1 polymer ?
#
loop_
_entity_poly.entity_id
_entity_poly.type
_entity_poly.pdbx_seq_one_letter_code
_entity_poly.pdbx_strand_id
1 'polypeptide(L)' 'NSVTRACPKPTHMIGGYAQLAYGFNYYGTVGSNRDEFVVVRKMNRIDWLDDEGNDYAQGSQQENSK' A
#
# COMPACT_ATOMS: atom_id res chain seq x y z
N ASN A 1 -0.80 -2.89 -3.51
CA ASN A 1 -1.94 -2.08 -3.03
C ASN A 1 -2.48 -2.68 -1.71
N SER A 2 -1.61 -3.12 -0.79
CA SER A 2 -2.02 -3.61 0.54
C SER A 2 -1.98 -2.52 1.60
N VAL A 3 -1.24 -1.44 1.34
CA VAL A 3 -0.98 -0.31 2.25
C VAL A 3 -1.55 1.02 1.72
N THR A 4 -2.26 0.98 0.59
CA THR A 4 -2.81 2.16 -0.09
C THR A 4 -4.34 2.15 -0.03
N ARG A 5 -4.99 3.33 -0.03
CA ARG A 5 -6.45 3.47 0.07
C ARG A 5 -6.98 4.47 -0.95
N ALA A 6 -8.06 4.12 -1.64
CA ALA A 6 -8.75 5.03 -2.54
C ALA A 6 -9.30 6.26 -1.79
N CYS A 7 -8.86 7.46 -2.17
CA CYS A 7 -9.34 8.73 -1.65
C CYS A 7 -9.78 9.64 -2.82
N PRO A 8 -11.06 9.62 -3.24
CA PRO A 8 -11.52 10.41 -4.38
C PRO A 8 -11.55 11.90 -4.05
N LYS A 9 -11.12 12.75 -5.00
CA LYS A 9 -11.19 14.21 -4.89
C LYS A 9 -12.53 14.72 -5.47
N PRO A 10 -13.35 15.48 -4.73
CA PRO A 10 -14.65 15.97 -5.21
C PRO A 10 -14.59 16.77 -6.52
N THR A 11 -13.49 17.49 -6.76
CA THR A 11 -13.29 18.24 -8.01
C THR A 11 -13.24 17.35 -9.24
N HIS A 12 -12.97 16.05 -9.11
CA HIS A 12 -12.94 15.10 -10.22
C HIS A 12 -14.27 14.34 -10.41
N MET A 13 -15.31 14.73 -9.67
CA MET A 13 -16.67 14.19 -9.79
C MET A 13 -17.65 15.18 -10.45
N ILE A 14 -17.15 16.33 -10.93
CA ILE A 14 -17.97 17.33 -11.61
C ILE A 14 -18.51 16.74 -12.93
N GLY A 15 -19.75 17.05 -13.27
CA GLY A 15 -20.40 16.56 -14.49
C GLY A 15 -21.35 17.60 -15.06
N GLY A 16 -21.65 17.49 -16.36
CA GLY A 16 -22.64 18.35 -17.03
C GLY A 16 -22.19 19.80 -17.25
N TYR A 17 -20.89 20.09 -17.15
CA TYR A 17 -20.34 21.43 -17.29
C TYR A 17 -19.28 21.52 -18.38
N ALA A 18 -19.72 21.56 -19.64
CA ALA A 18 -18.87 21.64 -20.84
C ALA A 18 -17.72 20.60 -20.83
N GLN A 19 -16.47 21.05 -20.70
CA GLN A 19 -15.29 20.17 -20.64
C GLN A 19 -15.25 19.26 -19.39
N LEU A 20 -16.00 19.60 -18.34
CA LEU A 20 -16.15 18.80 -17.11
C LEU A 20 -17.42 17.94 -17.22
N ALA A 21 -17.50 17.16 -18.30
CA ALA A 21 -18.55 16.18 -18.52
C ALA A 21 -17.94 14.78 -18.57
N TYR A 22 -18.67 13.81 -18.04
CA TYR A 22 -18.22 12.42 -18.04
C TYR A 22 -18.11 11.88 -19.47
N GLY A 23 -17.01 11.18 -19.73
CA GLY A 23 -16.78 10.37 -20.91
C GLY A 23 -15.85 9.22 -20.55
N PHE A 24 -15.95 8.09 -21.24
CA PHE A 24 -15.15 6.91 -20.93
C PHE A 24 -13.65 7.24 -20.98
N ASN A 25 -12.96 7.09 -19.84
CA ASN A 25 -11.56 7.48 -19.62
C ASN A 25 -11.23 8.98 -19.87
N TYR A 26 -12.22 9.84 -20.04
CA TYR A 26 -12.03 11.28 -20.31
C TYR A 26 -12.14 12.12 -19.03
N TYR A 27 -13.07 11.80 -18.14
CA TYR A 27 -13.29 12.55 -16.91
C TYR A 27 -13.80 11.64 -15.78
N GLY A 28 -13.26 11.80 -14.57
CA GLY A 28 -13.62 11.00 -13.41
C GLY A 28 -12.56 11.02 -12.31
N THR A 29 -12.87 10.39 -11.16
CA THR A 29 -11.95 10.29 -10.03
C THR A 29 -10.69 9.52 -10.37
N VAL A 30 -9.57 9.91 -9.78
CA VAL A 30 -8.25 9.30 -10.00
C VAL A 30 -7.81 8.55 -8.74
N GLY A 31 -7.18 7.38 -8.90
CA GLY A 31 -6.60 6.60 -7.80
C GLY A 31 -5.22 7.10 -7.37
N SER A 32 -5.14 8.32 -6.82
CA SER A 32 -3.90 8.88 -6.27
C SER A 32 -3.33 8.01 -5.14
N ASN A 33 -2.01 7.75 -5.16
CA ASN A 33 -1.34 6.81 -4.24
C ASN A 33 0.04 7.29 -3.72
N ARG A 34 0.34 8.59 -3.83
CA ARG A 34 1.67 9.13 -3.46
C ARG A 34 1.69 9.78 -2.08
N ASP A 35 0.52 10.07 -1.52
CA ASP A 35 0.38 10.78 -0.25
C ASP A 35 0.25 9.83 0.95
N GLU A 36 0.28 8.51 0.73
CA GLU A 36 0.24 7.54 1.82
C GLU A 36 1.58 7.44 2.56
N PHE A 37 1.49 7.41 3.89
CA PHE A 37 2.62 7.18 4.78
C PHE A 37 2.59 5.76 5.32
N VAL A 38 3.75 5.12 5.40
CA VAL A 38 3.91 3.75 5.90
C VAL A 38 4.96 3.70 7.00
N VAL A 39 4.77 2.81 7.97
CA VAL A 39 5.77 2.53 9.00
C VAL A 39 6.61 1.34 8.55
N VAL A 40 7.93 1.52 8.50
CA VAL A 40 8.89 0.45 8.18
C VAL A 40 9.53 -0.04 9.47
N ARG A 41 9.53 -1.37 9.66
CA ARG A 41 10.20 -2.02 10.79
C ARG A 41 10.94 -3.27 10.33
N LYS A 42 12.07 -3.58 10.98
CA LYS A 42 12.80 -4.83 10.76
C LYS A 42 11.90 -6.02 11.16
N MET A 43 11.86 -7.07 10.34
CA MET A 43 11.18 -8.31 10.68
C MET A 43 11.95 -9.04 11.77
N ASN A 44 11.24 -9.60 12.74
CA ASN A 44 11.84 -10.36 13.83
C ASN A 44 12.04 -11.84 13.45
N ARG A 45 11.01 -12.41 12.82
CA ARG A 45 10.91 -13.80 12.40
C ARG A 45 10.39 -13.83 10.97
N ILE A 46 10.96 -14.72 10.16
CA ILE A 46 10.56 -14.99 8.79
C ILE A 46 9.97 -16.39 8.80
N ASP A 47 8.65 -16.44 8.74
CA ASP A 47 7.85 -17.65 8.64
C ASP A 47 7.32 -17.74 7.21
N TRP A 48 7.69 -18.81 6.50
CA TRP A 48 7.31 -19.01 5.10
C TRP A 48 5.94 -19.67 4.94
N LEU A 49 5.44 -20.31 6.00
CA LEU A 49 4.11 -20.95 6.07
C LEU A 49 3.89 -22.02 4.99
N ASP A 50 4.96 -22.71 4.60
CA ASP A 50 4.99 -23.77 3.57
C ASP A 50 5.23 -25.18 4.13
N ASP A 51 5.28 -25.33 5.47
CA ASP A 51 5.55 -26.57 6.21
C ASP A 51 6.92 -27.23 5.89
N GLU A 52 7.84 -26.53 5.22
CA GLU A 52 9.15 -27.07 4.83
C GLU A 52 10.21 -27.00 5.94
N GLY A 53 9.90 -26.35 7.06
CA GLY A 53 10.79 -26.25 8.24
C GLY A 53 11.99 -25.32 8.06
N ASN A 54 11.98 -24.46 7.04
CA ASN A 54 13.07 -23.55 6.66
C ASN A 54 12.90 -22.10 7.19
N ASP A 55 12.16 -21.92 8.29
CA ASP A 55 11.91 -20.62 8.93
C ASP A 55 13.12 -20.11 9.73
N TYR A 56 13.32 -18.79 9.82
CA TYR A 56 14.47 -18.23 10.56
C TYR A 56 14.18 -16.88 11.25
N ALA A 57 14.91 -16.62 12.34
CA ALA A 57 14.83 -15.38 13.12
C ALA A 57 16.00 -14.43 12.77
N GLN A 58 15.69 -13.15 12.53
CA GLN A 58 16.67 -12.10 12.23
C GLN A 58 16.92 -11.12 13.41
N GLY A 59 16.09 -11.20 14.47
CA GLY A 59 16.32 -10.51 15.74
C GLY A 59 17.60 -11.01 16.44
N SER A 60 18.15 -10.21 17.35
CA SER A 60 19.45 -10.39 18.03
C SER A 60 19.63 -11.73 18.77
N GLN A 61 19.87 -12.81 18.01
CA GLN A 61 20.51 -14.04 18.51
C GLN A 61 22.06 -13.95 18.48
N GLN A 62 22.60 -12.76 18.22
CA GLN A 62 24.03 -12.45 18.24
C GLN A 62 24.34 -11.45 19.36
N GLU A 63 23.71 -11.58 20.54
CA GLU A 63 24.08 -10.78 21.73
C GLU A 63 24.14 -11.60 23.03
N ASN A 64 23.53 -12.79 23.08
CA ASN A 64 23.55 -13.69 24.25
C ASN A 64 24.56 -14.85 24.16
N SER A 65 25.57 -14.73 23.28
CA SER A 65 26.72 -15.64 23.25
C SER A 65 27.97 -14.91 23.75
N LYS A 66 27.97 -14.54 25.03
CA LYS A 66 29.17 -14.31 25.85
C LYS A 66 28.96 -14.90 27.22
#